data_AF-A0A250G411-F1
#
_entry.id   AF-A0A250G411-F1
#
_cell.length_a   1.000
_cell.length_b   1.000
_cell.length_c   1.000
_cell.angle_alpha   90.00
_cell.angle_beta   90.00
_cell.angle_gamma   90.00
#
_symmetry.space_group_name_H-M   'P 1'
#
loop_
_entity.id
_entity.type
_entity.pdbx_description
1 polymer ?
#
loop_
_entity_poly.entity_id
_entity_poly.type
_entity_poly.pdbx_seq_one_letter_code
_entity_poly.pdbx_strand_id
1 'polypeptide(L)'
;MSNAESINKSLYRPLLSGIRYDAYMPFSDCSSVKLGEGDTSFSIAKMKEWALKYRHHTERLSKRFFSSLKLNDLCKEVHHFLFNHIQYKLDGTTQMLRSPACAWLTCSDGGTY
;
A
#
# COMPACT_ATOMS: atom_id res chain seq x y z
N MET A 1 -7.70 -23.68 -7.05
CA MET A 1 -7.30 -22.48 -6.28
C MET A 1 -5.78 -22.44 -6.25
N SER A 2 -5.17 -21.32 -6.64
CA SER A 2 -3.71 -21.16 -6.54
C SER A 2 -3.29 -21.00 -5.07
N ASN A 3 -2.02 -21.30 -4.75
CA ASN A 3 -1.49 -21.09 -3.39
C ASN A 3 -1.68 -19.62 -2.94
N ALA A 4 -1.52 -18.67 -3.86
CA ALA A 4 -1.73 -17.25 -3.60
C ALA A 4 -3.18 -16.91 -3.22
N GLU A 5 -4.17 -17.49 -3.91
CA GLU A 5 -5.59 -17.31 -3.57
C GLU A 5 -5.92 -17.85 -2.18
N SER A 6 -5.37 -19.02 -1.82
CA SER A 6 -5.58 -19.61 -0.50
C SER A 6 -5.00 -18.74 0.62
N ILE A 7 -3.78 -18.21 0.40
CA ILE A 7 -3.12 -17.31 1.35
C ILE A 7 -3.91 -16.00 1.48
N ASN A 8 -4.30 -15.38 0.36
CA ASN A 8 -5.08 -14.15 0.37
C ASN A 8 -6.43 -14.33 1.10
N LYS A 9 -7.10 -15.47 0.90
CA LYS A 9 -8.32 -15.81 1.64
C LYS A 9 -8.08 -15.96 3.14
N SER A 10 -6.98 -16.59 3.54
CA SER A 10 -6.61 -16.74 4.95
C SER A 10 -6.18 -15.44 5.61
N LEU A 11 -5.65 -14.48 4.85
CA LEU A 11 -5.18 -13.17 5.34
C LEU A 11 -6.21 -12.06 5.13
N TYR A 12 -7.41 -12.41 4.67
CA TYR A 12 -8.48 -11.45 4.47
C TYR A 12 -8.91 -10.84 5.80
N ARG A 13 -9.03 -9.51 5.82
CA ARG A 13 -9.54 -8.73 6.94
C ARG A 13 -10.60 -7.74 6.43
N PRO A 14 -11.74 -7.60 7.13
CA PRO A 14 -12.65 -6.49 6.85
C PRO A 14 -11.95 -5.16 7.18
N LEU A 15 -11.78 -4.30 6.17
CA LEU A 15 -11.18 -2.99 6.35
C LEU A 15 -12.16 -2.01 7.01
N LEU A 16 -11.63 -1.07 7.78
CA LEU A 16 -12.39 0.06 8.31
C LEU A 16 -12.57 1.12 7.21
N SER A 17 -13.66 1.88 7.30
CA SER A 17 -13.93 2.98 6.37
C SER A 17 -12.77 3.99 6.34
N GLY A 18 -12.28 4.26 5.14
CA GLY A 18 -11.20 5.19 4.88
C GLY A 18 -11.64 6.62 4.57
N ILE A 19 -12.95 6.92 4.57
CA ILE A 19 -13.51 8.15 3.97
C ILE A 19 -12.88 9.47 4.47
N ARG A 20 -12.42 9.50 5.73
CA ARG A 20 -11.73 10.65 6.32
C ARG A 20 -10.36 10.96 5.68
N TYR A 21 -9.77 9.99 4.98
CA TYR A 21 -8.46 10.07 4.35
C TYR A 21 -8.54 10.39 2.85
N ASP A 22 -9.69 10.14 2.20
CA ASP A 22 -9.87 10.25 0.75
C ASP A 22 -9.44 11.62 0.21
N ALA A 23 -9.83 12.71 0.89
CA ALA A 23 -9.50 14.07 0.48
C ALA A 23 -7.99 14.38 0.48
N TYR A 24 -7.18 13.53 1.10
CA TYR A 24 -5.73 13.69 1.25
C TYR A 24 -4.92 12.75 0.34
N MET A 25 -5.57 11.81 -0.34
CA MET A 25 -4.95 10.96 -1.35
C MET A 25 -5.10 11.60 -2.72
N PRO A 26 -4.04 11.64 -3.55
CA PRO A 26 -4.18 12.12 -4.92
C PRO A 26 -4.84 11.06 -5.80
N PHE A 27 -5.30 11.49 -6.97
CA PHE A 27 -5.68 10.58 -8.05
C PHE A 27 -4.49 9.72 -8.48
N SER A 28 -4.77 8.48 -8.89
CA SER A 28 -3.81 7.61 -9.57
C SER A 28 -4.54 6.79 -10.63
N ASP A 29 -3.91 6.64 -11.78
CA ASP A 29 -4.34 5.75 -12.87
C ASP A 29 -3.94 4.28 -12.64
N CYS A 30 -3.35 3.97 -11.47
CA CYS A 30 -2.84 2.65 -11.12
C CYS A 30 -1.84 2.06 -12.14
N SER A 31 -1.11 2.89 -12.87
CA SER A 31 -0.08 2.41 -13.81
C SER A 31 0.92 1.50 -13.08
N SER A 32 0.84 0.19 -13.32
CA SER A 32 1.79 -0.77 -12.79
C SER A 32 3.03 -0.76 -13.69
N VAL A 33 4.20 -0.76 -13.08
CA VAL A 33 5.46 -0.90 -13.83
C VAL A 33 6.07 -2.24 -13.40
N LYS A 34 6.30 -3.13 -14.36
CA LYS A 34 7.17 -4.29 -14.15
C LYS A 34 8.58 -3.73 -13.95
N LEU A 35 9.09 -3.79 -12.72
CA LEU A 35 10.35 -3.15 -12.36
C LEU A 35 11.59 -3.95 -12.78
N GLY A 36 11.42 -5.18 -13.26
CA GLY A 36 12.46 -6.07 -13.76
C GLY A 36 12.36 -7.47 -13.16
N GLU A 37 13.25 -8.37 -13.58
CA GLU A 37 13.51 -9.64 -12.92
C GLU A 37 14.89 -9.54 -12.25
N GLY A 38 15.00 -9.93 -10.98
CA GLY A 38 16.22 -9.79 -10.22
C GLY A 38 16.18 -10.52 -8.87
N ASP A 39 17.27 -10.46 -8.13
CA ASP A 39 17.40 -11.05 -6.80
C ASP A 39 16.71 -10.20 -5.71
N THR A 40 16.84 -10.62 -4.45
CA THR A 40 16.30 -9.87 -3.30
C THR A 40 16.87 -8.44 -3.22
N SER A 41 18.15 -8.25 -3.54
CA SER A 41 18.81 -6.95 -3.49
C SER A 41 18.23 -5.99 -4.53
N PHE A 42 18.01 -6.48 -5.75
CA PHE A 42 17.33 -5.74 -6.82
C PHE A 42 15.92 -5.32 -6.38
N SER A 43 15.15 -6.24 -5.80
CA SER A 43 13.79 -5.97 -5.33
C SER A 43 13.77 -4.88 -4.24
N ILE A 44 14.71 -4.92 -3.30
CA ILE A 44 14.87 -3.88 -2.26
C ILE A 44 15.24 -2.53 -2.86
N ALA A 45 16.15 -2.49 -3.84
CA ALA A 45 16.50 -1.26 -4.53
C ALA A 45 15.30 -0.64 -5.26
N LYS A 46 14.48 -1.49 -5.92
CA LYS A 46 13.23 -1.06 -6.57
C LYS A 46 12.19 -0.57 -5.58
N MET A 47 12.04 -1.19 -4.41
CA MET A 47 11.18 -0.68 -3.34
C MET A 47 11.59 0.72 -2.89
N LYS A 48 12.90 0.97 -2.73
CA LYS A 48 13.43 2.30 -2.39
C LYS A 48 13.12 3.33 -3.48
N GLU A 49 13.43 3.02 -4.74
CA GLU A 49 13.14 3.91 -5.88
C GLU A 49 11.65 4.26 -5.94
N TRP A 50 10.79 3.26 -5.79
CA TRP A 50 9.34 3.43 -5.87
C TRP A 50 8.78 4.27 -4.72
N ALA A 51 9.27 4.03 -3.50
CA ALA A 51 8.90 4.82 -2.33
C ALA A 51 9.31 6.29 -2.48
N LEU A 52 10.51 6.56 -3.01
CA LEU A 52 10.97 7.92 -3.27
C LEU A 52 10.17 8.60 -4.39
N LYS A 53 9.90 7.89 -5.49
CA LYS A 53 9.13 8.39 -6.64
C LYS A 53 7.74 8.87 -6.21
N TYR A 54 7.04 8.06 -5.41
CA TYR A 54 5.65 8.34 -5.02
C TYR A 54 5.46 8.88 -3.60
N ARG A 55 6.53 9.33 -2.92
CA ARG A 55 6.44 9.93 -1.58
C ARG A 55 5.43 11.07 -1.48
N HIS A 56 5.26 11.82 -2.57
CA HIS A 56 4.34 12.94 -2.66
C HIS A 56 2.87 12.51 -2.55
N HIS A 57 2.54 11.23 -2.84
CA HIS A 57 1.18 10.71 -2.69
C HIS A 57 0.68 10.72 -1.24
N THR A 58 1.57 10.58 -0.27
CA THR A 58 1.20 10.54 1.15
C THR A 58 1.53 11.82 1.89
N GLU A 59 2.00 12.87 1.20
CA GLU A 59 2.46 14.10 1.86
C GLU A 59 1.34 14.83 2.59
N ARG A 60 0.20 15.06 1.93
CA ARG A 60 -0.97 15.75 2.54
C ARG A 60 -1.54 14.93 3.69
N LEU A 61 -1.62 13.62 3.52
CA LEU A 61 -2.05 12.68 4.55
C LEU A 61 -1.13 12.75 5.78
N SER A 62 0.19 12.65 5.56
CA SER A 62 1.23 12.71 6.59
C SER A 62 1.16 14.01 7.39
N LYS A 63 1.12 15.15 6.70
CA LYS A 63 0.99 16.48 7.32
C LYS A 63 -0.30 16.65 8.12
N ARG A 64 -1.40 16.01 7.71
CA ARG A 64 -2.68 16.16 8.40
C ARG A 64 -2.79 15.29 9.65
N PHE A 65 -2.35 14.04 9.58
CA PHE A 65 -2.68 13.05 10.62
C PHE A 65 -1.48 12.58 11.44
N PHE A 66 -0.26 12.76 10.96
CA PHE A 66 0.92 12.10 11.53
C PHE A 66 2.03 13.06 11.98
N SER A 67 2.11 14.28 11.42
CA SER A 67 3.27 15.16 11.62
C SER A 67 3.46 15.72 13.04
N SER A 68 2.43 15.72 13.87
CA SER A 68 2.50 16.20 15.26
C SER A 68 2.76 15.09 16.28
N LEU A 69 2.86 13.83 15.85
CA LEU A 69 3.00 12.68 16.74
C LEU A 69 4.45 12.50 17.19
N LYS A 70 4.63 12.03 18.43
CA LYS A 70 5.93 11.54 18.90
C LYS A 70 6.25 10.22 18.22
N LEU A 71 7.52 9.85 18.13
CA LEU A 71 7.98 8.67 17.38
C LEU A 71 7.22 7.37 17.73
N ASN A 72 7.00 7.10 19.02
CA ASN A 72 6.30 5.89 19.46
C ASN A 72 4.85 5.85 18.95
N ASP A 73 4.13 6.97 19.10
CA ASP A 73 2.75 7.10 18.64
C ASP A 73 2.68 7.12 17.12
N LEU A 74 3.64 7.76 16.45
CA LEU A 74 3.76 7.74 14.99
C LEU A 74 3.86 6.32 14.45
N CYS A 75 4.75 5.48 15.01
CA CYS A 75 4.89 4.09 14.59
C CYS A 75 3.58 3.31 14.77
N LYS A 76 2.91 3.49 15.92
CA LYS A 76 1.63 2.85 16.21
C LYS A 76 0.52 3.28 15.25
N GLU A 77 0.39 4.58 15.02
CA GLU A 77 -0.66 5.14 14.17
C GLU A 77 -0.44 4.81 12.69
N VAL A 78 0.82 4.83 12.21
CA VAL A 78 1.14 4.40 10.84
C VAL A 78 0.81 2.92 10.66
N HIS A 79 1.20 2.06 11.62
CA HIS A 79 0.84 0.66 11.59
C HIS A 79 -0.68 0.46 11.62
N HIS A 80 -1.39 1.15 12.51
CA HIS A 80 -2.84 1.09 12.63
C HIS A 80 -3.55 1.53 11.34
N PHE A 81 -3.08 2.60 10.72
CA PHE A 81 -3.60 3.07 9.44
C PHE A 81 -3.43 2.02 8.34
N LEU A 82 -2.20 1.50 8.16
CA LEU A 82 -1.90 0.51 7.13
C LEU A 82 -2.70 -0.78 7.35
N PHE A 83 -2.79 -1.25 8.59
CA PHE A 83 -3.52 -2.46 8.93
C PHE A 83 -5.02 -2.29 8.65
N ASN A 84 -5.64 -1.22 9.13
CA ASN A 84 -7.09 -1.11 9.05
C ASN A 84 -7.63 -0.65 7.69
N HIS A 85 -6.79 -0.04 6.84
CA HIS A 85 -7.27 0.57 5.60
C HIS A 85 -6.61 0.04 4.33
N ILE A 86 -5.63 -0.87 4.42
CA ILE A 86 -5.01 -1.50 3.25
C ILE A 86 -5.06 -3.03 3.40
N GLN A 87 -5.71 -3.71 2.46
CA GLN A 87 -5.70 -5.16 2.39
C GLN A 87 -4.44 -5.63 1.66
N TYR A 88 -3.68 -6.51 2.29
CA TYR A 88 -2.56 -7.18 1.62
C TYR A 88 -3.09 -8.13 0.54
N LYS A 89 -2.44 -8.12 -0.63
CA LYS A 89 -2.73 -9.02 -1.74
C LYS A 89 -1.42 -9.58 -2.30
N LEU A 90 -1.21 -10.88 -2.11
CA LEU A 90 -0.15 -11.61 -2.76
C LEU A 90 -0.51 -11.74 -4.24
N ASP A 91 0.33 -11.21 -5.13
CA ASP A 91 0.16 -11.28 -6.59
C ASP A 91 1.01 -12.40 -7.22
N GLY A 92 1.44 -13.37 -6.40
CA GLY A 92 2.18 -14.55 -6.85
C GLY A 92 3.59 -14.19 -7.29
N THR A 93 3.90 -14.42 -8.57
CA THR A 93 5.25 -14.28 -9.11
C THR A 93 5.55 -12.89 -9.68
N THR A 94 4.55 -12.02 -9.82
CA THR A 94 4.75 -10.70 -10.46
C THR A 94 5.32 -9.65 -9.53
N GLN A 95 5.08 -9.75 -8.23
CA GLN A 95 5.59 -8.86 -7.17
C GLN A 95 5.52 -7.36 -7.55
N MET A 96 4.38 -6.95 -8.09
CA MET A 96 4.18 -5.60 -8.60
C MET A 96 4.15 -4.59 -7.46
N LEU A 97 4.98 -3.55 -7.56
CA LEU A 97 4.92 -2.42 -6.64
C LEU A 97 3.78 -1.46 -7.03
N ARG A 98 2.95 -1.11 -6.05
CA ARG A 98 1.87 -0.13 -6.21
C ARG A 98 2.28 1.19 -5.57
N SER A 99 1.92 2.30 -6.21
CA SER A 99 2.05 3.61 -5.57
C SER A 99 1.05 3.70 -4.40
N PRO A 100 1.26 4.56 -3.39
CA PRO A 100 0.33 4.68 -2.27
C PRO A 100 -1.10 5.04 -2.68
N ALA A 101 -1.26 5.94 -3.65
CA ALA A 101 -2.58 6.28 -4.20
C ALA A 101 -3.24 5.11 -4.93
N CYS A 102 -2.49 4.32 -5.70
CA CYS A 102 -3.05 3.11 -6.32
C CYS A 102 -3.42 2.05 -5.27
N ALA A 103 -2.59 1.87 -4.24
CA ALA A 103 -2.90 0.98 -3.12
C ALA A 103 -4.15 1.43 -2.36
N TRP A 104 -4.39 2.75 -2.26
CA TRP A 104 -5.62 3.31 -1.68
C TRP A 104 -6.85 3.05 -2.54
N LEU A 105 -6.77 3.28 -3.86
CA LEU A 105 -7.89 3.03 -4.78
C LEU A 105 -8.28 1.56 -4.84
N THR A 106 -7.30 0.67 -4.71
CA THR A 106 -7.49 -0.79 -4.77
C THR A 106 -7.51 -1.43 -3.38
N CYS A 107 -7.72 -0.64 -2.32
CA CYS A 107 -7.54 -1.10 -0.95
C CYS A 107 -8.58 -2.17 -0.55
N SER A 108 -9.80 -2.08 -1.08
CA SER A 108 -10.87 -3.06 -0.93
C SER A 108 -10.73 -4.29 -1.82
N ASP A 109 -9.90 -4.24 -2.86
CA ASP A 109 -9.91 -5.18 -4.00
C ASP A 109 -9.13 -6.47 -3.72
N GLY A 110 -9.41 -7.08 -2.57
CA GLY A 110 -9.25 -8.51 -2.35
C GLY A 110 -10.00 -9.38 -3.39
N GLY A 111 -10.78 -8.79 -4.31
CA GLY A 111 -11.42 -9.44 -5.45
C GLY A 111 -11.65 -8.48 -6.62
N THR A 112 -11.43 -9.00 -7.83
CA THR A 112 -12.00 -8.61 -9.14
C THR A 112 -11.90 -7.15 -9.62
N TYR A 113 -10.96 -6.90 -10.53
CA TYR A 113 -11.28 -6.44 -11.89
C TYR A 113 -10.85 -7.53 -12.86
#